data_AF-A0A0U3AHM0-F1
#
_entry.id   AF-A0A0U3AHM0-F1
#
_cell.length_a   1.000
_cell.length_b   1.000
_cell.length_c   1.000
_cell.angle_alpha   90.00
_cell.angle_beta   90.00
_cell.angle_gamma   90.00
#
_symmetry.space_group_name_H-M   'P 1'
#
loop_
_entity.id
_entity.type
_entity.pdbx_description
1 polymer ?
#
loop_
_entity_poly.entity_id
_entity_poly.type
_entity_poly.pdbx_seq_one_letter_code
_entity_poly.pdbx_strand_id
1 'polypeptide(L)'
;TVQACEGLFADVDNDGYQDLLVTRYLAPLKLYHNNGTNAEGVVTFSDWSEKMGFDPKDSANTVPAVSACFLDYDRDGYVDLYVGLYGNAFREVPRLPFFAQNADANRLYHNNGGRGFTDVTAQSGTGDTGWTLAVAAADYDSDGYPDIAVANDFGRKNLYHNDHDGTFTEAAKQAGVLDFSGGMGVSFGDFDDDGSLDLYTSNINSNQRWFGEDMTVSQYMRNVMRTKYAITDLGEYWKVYQLLGARWMELGKMIGEGNRLFHNNGDGTFRQLKDSHTNRAGWSWSVAFFDYDNDTKLDIYAANGWISNAPNTDL
;
A
#
# COMPACT_ATOMS: atom_id res chain seq x y z
N THR A 1 6.93 -10.67 21.27
CA THR A 1 5.49 -10.80 20.97
C THR A 1 5.31 -10.50 19.50
N VAL A 2 4.86 -11.47 18.71
CA VAL A 2 4.52 -11.26 17.29
C VAL A 2 3.19 -10.51 17.25
N GLN A 3 3.11 -9.43 16.47
CA GLN A 3 1.90 -8.64 16.33
C GLN A 3 1.21 -8.96 15.01
N ALA A 4 -0.09 -9.23 15.05
CA ALA A 4 -0.93 -9.22 13.86
C ALA A 4 -1.08 -7.77 13.39
N CYS A 5 -1.07 -7.58 12.07
CA CYS A 5 -1.15 -6.26 11.44
C CYS A 5 -2.50 -6.06 10.75
N GLU A 6 -2.91 -7.00 9.91
CA GLU A 6 -4.16 -6.96 9.16
C GLU A 6 -4.82 -8.35 9.12
N GLY A 7 -6.15 -8.37 9.05
CA GLY A 7 -6.95 -9.58 8.82
C GLY A 7 -7.87 -9.37 7.61
N LEU A 8 -7.85 -10.31 6.67
CA LEU A 8 -8.57 -10.23 5.40
C LEU A 8 -9.38 -11.50 5.18
N PHE A 9 -10.57 -11.36 4.60
CA PHE A 9 -11.42 -12.48 4.22
C PHE A 9 -11.41 -12.66 2.71
N ALA A 10 -11.28 -13.91 2.25
CA ALA A 10 -11.50 -14.33 0.87
C ALA A 10 -11.78 -15.83 0.81
N ASP A 11 -12.52 -16.28 -0.19
CA ASP A 11 -12.71 -17.71 -0.47
C ASP A 11 -11.53 -18.18 -1.32
N VAL A 12 -10.48 -18.73 -0.69
CA VAL A 12 -9.21 -18.99 -1.38
C VAL A 12 -9.18 -20.33 -2.11
N ASP A 13 -10.12 -21.22 -1.84
CA ASP A 13 -10.24 -22.53 -2.49
C ASP A 13 -11.56 -22.73 -3.25
N ASN A 14 -12.37 -21.68 -3.37
CA ASN A 14 -13.66 -21.64 -4.07
C ASN A 14 -14.68 -22.65 -3.52
N ASP A 15 -14.69 -22.85 -2.21
CA ASP A 15 -15.62 -23.77 -1.54
C ASP A 15 -16.95 -23.08 -1.12
N GLY A 16 -17.04 -21.76 -1.29
CA GLY A 16 -18.17 -20.92 -0.93
C GLY A 16 -18.09 -20.31 0.46
N TYR A 17 -17.03 -20.58 1.22
CA TYR A 17 -16.79 -20.02 2.54
C TYR A 17 -15.59 -19.06 2.52
N GLN A 18 -15.72 -17.95 3.26
CA GLN A 18 -14.64 -16.97 3.38
C GLN A 18 -13.62 -17.46 4.42
N ASP A 19 -12.38 -17.65 3.97
CA ASP A 19 -11.21 -17.96 4.78
C ASP A 19 -10.58 -16.68 5.34
N LEU A 20 -9.82 -16.80 6.43
CA LEU A 20 -9.16 -15.66 7.09
C LEU A 20 -7.64 -15.71 6.90
N LEU A 21 -7.10 -14.72 6.21
CA LEU A 21 -5.67 -14.42 6.19
C LEU A 21 -5.34 -13.41 7.30
N VAL A 22 -4.23 -13.61 7.99
CA VAL A 22 -3.68 -12.67 8.98
C VAL A 22 -2.22 -12.37 8.64
N THR A 23 -1.93 -11.10 8.32
CA THR A 23 -0.56 -10.60 8.15
C THR A 23 0.09 -10.35 9.50
N ARG A 24 1.41 -10.56 9.59
CA ARG A 24 2.14 -10.47 10.85
C ARG A 24 3.52 -9.87 10.64
N TYR A 25 3.90 -8.95 11.51
CA TYR A 25 5.21 -8.32 11.46
C TYR A 25 6.30 -9.25 12.02
N LEU A 26 7.31 -9.54 11.20
CA LEU A 26 8.44 -10.43 11.49
C LEU A 26 8.00 -11.83 11.92
N ALA A 27 6.99 -12.34 11.22
CA ALA A 27 6.50 -13.71 11.37
C ALA A 27 5.84 -14.18 10.07
N PRO A 28 5.71 -15.50 9.87
CA PRO A 28 4.96 -16.07 8.75
C PRO A 28 3.55 -15.51 8.64
N LEU A 29 2.93 -15.53 7.46
CA LEU A 29 1.50 -15.29 7.37
C LEU A 29 0.72 -16.41 8.09
N LYS A 30 -0.53 -16.14 8.45
CA LYS A 30 -1.47 -17.18 8.90
C LYS A 30 -2.66 -17.23 7.97
N LEU A 31 -3.02 -18.43 7.52
CA LEU A 31 -4.24 -18.65 6.76
C LEU A 31 -5.09 -19.68 7.50
N TYR A 32 -6.31 -19.29 7.82
CA TYR A 32 -7.29 -20.09 8.53
C TYR A 32 -8.43 -20.42 7.57
N HIS A 33 -8.51 -21.69 7.17
CA HIS A 33 -9.59 -22.16 6.32
C HIS A 33 -10.89 -22.32 7.10
N ASN A 34 -11.98 -21.82 6.53
CA ASN A 34 -13.31 -21.88 7.11
C ASN A 34 -13.96 -23.22 6.80
N ASN A 35 -14.12 -24.09 7.80
CA ASN A 35 -14.70 -25.42 7.60
C ASN A 35 -16.24 -25.40 7.44
N GLY A 36 -16.85 -24.23 7.26
CA GLY A 36 -18.29 -24.02 7.28
C GLY A 36 -18.89 -24.13 8.70
N THR A 37 -20.21 -24.26 8.73
CA THR A 37 -20.99 -24.35 9.98
C THR A 37 -21.19 -25.80 10.39
N ASN A 38 -20.83 -26.16 11.62
CA ASN A 38 -21.03 -27.49 12.16
C ASN A 38 -22.50 -27.78 12.52
N ALA A 39 -22.79 -29.00 13.01
CA ALA A 39 -24.16 -29.43 13.35
C ALA A 39 -24.81 -28.58 14.48
N GLU A 40 -24.00 -27.93 15.32
CA GLU A 40 -24.44 -27.04 16.39
C GLU A 40 -24.63 -25.58 15.95
N GLY A 41 -24.43 -25.26 14.67
CA GLY A 41 -24.58 -23.90 14.15
C GLY A 41 -23.35 -23.01 14.37
N VAL A 42 -22.18 -23.59 14.64
CA VAL A 42 -20.93 -22.86 14.92
C VAL A 42 -19.99 -22.94 13.72
N VAL A 43 -19.48 -21.79 13.29
CA VAL A 43 -18.41 -21.69 12.27
C VAL A 43 -17.07 -22.05 12.91
N THR A 44 -16.30 -22.91 12.25
CA THR A 44 -14.98 -23.34 12.75
C THR A 44 -13.90 -23.10 11.71
N PHE A 45 -12.67 -22.91 12.19
CA PHE A 45 -11.51 -22.67 11.32
C PHE A 45 -10.40 -23.68 11.55
N SER A 46 -9.68 -24.04 10.49
CA SER A 46 -8.49 -24.89 10.50
C SER A 46 -7.27 -24.10 10.05
N ASP A 47 -6.14 -24.20 10.76
CA ASP A 47 -4.89 -23.55 10.33
C ASP A 47 -4.33 -24.27 9.10
N TRP A 48 -4.39 -23.60 7.94
CA TRP A 48 -3.89 -24.06 6.65
C TRP A 48 -2.57 -23.40 6.25
N SER A 49 -1.91 -22.67 7.16
CA SER A 49 -0.72 -21.88 6.81
C SER A 49 0.39 -22.71 6.15
N GLU A 50 0.74 -23.87 6.70
CA GLU A 50 1.76 -24.77 6.12
C GLU A 50 1.28 -25.37 4.79
N LYS A 51 0.01 -25.78 4.70
CA LYS A 51 -0.61 -26.28 3.45
C LYS A 51 -0.53 -25.24 2.34
N MET A 52 -0.70 -23.97 2.69
CA MET A 52 -0.74 -22.87 1.72
C MET A 52 0.65 -22.29 1.40
N GLY A 53 1.73 -22.83 1.97
CA GLY A 53 3.11 -22.41 1.67
C GLY A 53 3.73 -21.45 2.69
N PHE A 54 3.02 -21.07 3.74
CA PHE A 54 3.48 -20.18 4.81
C PHE A 54 4.07 -20.95 6.01
N ASP A 55 4.87 -21.99 5.73
CA ASP A 55 5.50 -22.83 6.76
C ASP A 55 6.35 -21.98 7.72
N PRO A 56 6.08 -22.01 9.04
CA PRO A 56 6.86 -21.28 10.03
C PRO A 56 8.30 -21.77 10.22
N LYS A 57 8.66 -22.94 9.69
CA LYS A 57 10.04 -23.46 9.73
C LYS A 57 10.91 -22.84 8.64
N ASP A 58 10.32 -22.28 7.59
CA ASP A 58 11.06 -21.57 6.55
C ASP A 58 11.29 -20.12 6.98
N SER A 59 12.56 -19.73 7.12
CA SER A 59 12.93 -18.37 7.48
C SER A 59 12.58 -17.37 6.39
N ALA A 60 12.45 -17.79 5.13
CA ALA A 60 11.96 -16.94 4.04
C ALA A 60 10.51 -16.47 4.26
N ASN A 61 9.74 -17.17 5.10
CA ASN A 61 8.38 -16.77 5.48
C ASN A 61 8.37 -15.79 6.66
N THR A 62 9.47 -15.61 7.39
CA THR A 62 9.51 -14.67 8.52
C THR A 62 9.79 -13.26 8.02
N VAL A 63 8.74 -12.60 7.53
CA VAL A 63 8.81 -11.27 6.91
C VAL A 63 8.05 -10.20 7.71
N PRO A 64 8.39 -8.91 7.55
CA PRO A 64 7.65 -7.78 8.12
C PRO A 64 6.37 -7.47 7.33
N ALA A 65 5.46 -8.44 7.19
CA ALA A 65 4.20 -8.24 6.48
C ALA A 65 3.25 -7.36 7.30
N VAL A 66 2.76 -6.28 6.70
CA VAL A 66 1.92 -5.29 7.38
C VAL A 66 0.56 -5.08 6.73
N SER A 67 0.47 -5.28 5.41
CA SER A 67 -0.80 -5.21 4.68
C SER A 67 -0.85 -6.21 3.55
N ALA A 68 -2.04 -6.56 3.09
CA ALA A 68 -2.25 -7.39 1.92
C ALA A 68 -3.56 -7.05 1.20
N CYS A 69 -3.69 -7.52 -0.04
CA CYS A 69 -4.96 -7.56 -0.76
C CYS A 69 -5.08 -8.85 -1.56
N PHE A 70 -6.32 -9.32 -1.75
CA PHE A 70 -6.64 -10.40 -2.66
C PHE A 70 -7.04 -9.82 -4.02
N LEU A 71 -6.63 -10.49 -5.09
CA LEU A 71 -6.96 -10.15 -6.48
C LEU A 71 -6.82 -11.40 -7.35
N ASP A 72 -7.60 -11.53 -8.42
CA ASP A 72 -7.42 -12.59 -9.42
C ASP A 72 -6.64 -11.99 -10.60
N TYR A 73 -5.30 -11.95 -10.52
CA TYR A 73 -4.49 -11.13 -11.44
C TYR A 73 -4.35 -11.76 -12.82
N ASP A 74 -4.43 -13.08 -12.92
CA ASP A 74 -4.35 -13.83 -14.18
C ASP A 74 -5.70 -14.35 -14.68
N ARG A 75 -6.78 -14.05 -13.94
CA ARG A 75 -8.17 -14.39 -14.28
C ARG A 75 -8.42 -15.88 -14.37
N ASP A 76 -7.72 -16.68 -13.58
CA ASP A 76 -7.92 -18.12 -13.51
C ASP A 76 -9.13 -18.52 -12.64
N GLY A 77 -9.74 -17.55 -11.96
CA GLY A 77 -10.90 -17.72 -11.09
C GLY A 77 -10.57 -18.06 -9.64
N TYR A 78 -9.29 -18.08 -9.27
CA TYR A 78 -8.83 -18.19 -7.89
C TYR A 78 -8.18 -16.89 -7.45
N VAL A 79 -8.53 -16.42 -6.25
CA VAL A 79 -7.90 -15.21 -5.72
C VAL A 79 -6.43 -15.47 -5.36
N ASP A 80 -5.56 -14.68 -5.96
CA ASP A 80 -4.15 -14.53 -5.64
C ASP A 80 -3.94 -13.54 -4.49
N LEU A 81 -2.72 -13.45 -4.00
CA LEU A 81 -2.40 -12.66 -2.82
C LEU A 81 -1.22 -11.74 -3.07
N TYR A 82 -1.42 -10.43 -2.91
CA TYR A 82 -0.34 -9.45 -2.86
C TYR A 82 -0.12 -8.98 -1.43
N VAL A 83 1.14 -8.96 -0.97
CA VAL A 83 1.52 -8.66 0.41
C VAL A 83 2.50 -7.49 0.44
N GLY A 84 2.09 -6.42 1.10
CA GLY A 84 2.92 -5.27 1.44
C GLY A 84 3.86 -5.60 2.61
N LEU A 85 5.16 -5.49 2.36
CA LEU A 85 6.21 -5.67 3.35
C LEU A 85 6.77 -4.31 3.78
N TYR A 86 6.95 -4.17 5.08
CA TYR A 86 7.71 -3.06 5.64
C TYR A 86 9.21 -3.39 5.65
N GLY A 87 10.04 -2.51 6.19
CA GLY A 87 11.44 -2.85 6.49
C GLY A 87 11.58 -3.51 7.87
N ASN A 88 12.60 -4.35 8.05
CA ASN A 88 12.99 -4.79 9.39
C ASN A 88 13.72 -3.65 10.13
N ALA A 89 12.94 -2.83 10.84
CA ALA A 89 13.42 -1.64 11.56
C ALA A 89 14.49 -1.92 12.64
N PHE A 90 14.70 -3.19 13.04
CA PHE A 90 15.77 -3.56 13.96
C PHE A 90 17.13 -3.76 13.27
N ARG A 91 17.14 -3.90 11.94
CA ARG A 91 18.34 -4.17 11.14
C ARG A 91 18.71 -2.99 10.26
N GLU A 92 17.70 -2.36 9.67
CA GLU A 92 17.87 -1.27 8.73
C GLU A 92 17.01 -0.07 9.09
N VAL A 93 17.41 1.09 8.57
CA VAL A 93 16.61 2.31 8.60
C VAL A 93 16.36 2.74 7.15
N PRO A 94 15.25 3.43 6.86
CA PRO A 94 14.99 3.93 5.52
C PRO A 94 16.11 4.87 5.07
N ARG A 95 16.70 4.59 3.90
CA ARG A 95 17.64 5.51 3.25
C ARG A 95 16.86 6.38 2.28
N LEU A 96 17.14 7.68 2.24
CA LEU A 96 16.39 8.64 1.42
C LEU A 96 14.87 8.52 1.68
N PRO A 97 14.35 8.96 2.84
CA PRO A 97 12.99 8.65 3.32
C PRO A 97 11.86 8.77 2.28
N PHE A 98 11.88 9.77 1.41
CA PHE A 98 10.86 9.98 0.38
C PHE A 98 11.01 9.08 -0.87
N PHE A 99 12.09 8.30 -0.96
CA PHE A 99 12.44 7.43 -2.09
C PHE A 99 13.26 6.22 -1.63
N ALA A 100 12.94 5.67 -0.45
CA ALA A 100 13.58 4.48 0.07
C ALA A 100 13.30 3.26 -0.81
N GLN A 101 14.31 2.40 -0.96
CA GLN A 101 14.31 1.18 -1.79
C GLN A 101 15.11 0.05 -1.09
N ASN A 102 15.03 0.00 0.23
CA ASN A 102 15.83 -0.92 1.05
C ASN A 102 14.98 -1.68 2.08
N ALA A 103 13.67 -1.76 1.89
CA ALA A 103 12.84 -2.72 2.61
C ALA A 103 12.97 -4.12 2.01
N ASP A 104 12.40 -5.12 2.69
CA ASP A 104 12.14 -6.41 2.07
C ASP A 104 11.13 -6.21 0.92
N ALA A 105 11.31 -6.90 -0.20
CA ALA A 105 10.45 -6.72 -1.35
C ALA A 105 9.02 -7.21 -1.08
N ASN A 106 8.00 -6.41 -1.45
CA ASN A 106 6.60 -6.85 -1.51
C ASN A 106 6.46 -8.14 -2.30
N ARG A 107 5.42 -8.93 -2.01
CA ARG A 107 5.26 -10.27 -2.59
C ARG A 107 3.96 -10.44 -3.33
N LEU A 108 4.03 -10.97 -4.55
CA LEU A 108 2.87 -11.52 -5.26
C LEU A 108 2.91 -13.04 -5.20
N TYR A 109 1.80 -13.63 -4.79
CA TYR A 109 1.62 -15.06 -4.63
C TYR A 109 0.49 -15.55 -5.54
N HIS A 110 0.82 -16.38 -6.52
CA HIS A 110 -0.17 -17.04 -7.37
C HIS A 110 -0.84 -18.21 -6.62
N ASN A 111 -2.16 -18.30 -6.68
CA ASN A 111 -2.93 -19.38 -6.08
C ASN A 111 -2.98 -20.60 -7.01
N ASN A 112 -2.47 -21.74 -6.56
CA ASN A 112 -2.43 -22.98 -7.35
C ASN A 112 -3.78 -23.73 -7.36
N GLY A 113 -4.89 -23.01 -7.57
CA GLY A 113 -6.25 -23.53 -7.56
C GLY A 113 -6.69 -24.09 -6.21
N GLY A 114 -6.53 -23.31 -5.14
CA GLY A 114 -6.90 -23.68 -3.76
C GLY A 114 -5.94 -24.68 -3.08
N ARG A 115 -4.81 -24.97 -3.73
CA ARG A 115 -3.82 -25.99 -3.27
C ARG A 115 -2.50 -25.39 -2.80
N GLY A 116 -2.52 -24.11 -2.46
CA GLY A 116 -1.41 -23.36 -1.90
C GLY A 116 -0.88 -22.29 -2.84
N PHE A 117 0.02 -21.46 -2.33
CA PHE A 117 0.53 -20.30 -3.04
C PHE A 117 1.94 -20.52 -3.58
N THR A 118 2.26 -19.90 -4.71
CA THR A 118 3.61 -19.82 -5.27
C THR A 118 4.04 -18.36 -5.38
N ASP A 119 5.21 -18.04 -4.84
CA ASP A 119 5.78 -16.70 -4.97
C ASP A 119 6.20 -16.45 -6.43
N VAL A 120 5.52 -15.51 -7.07
CA VAL A 120 5.76 -15.10 -8.47
C VAL A 120 6.32 -13.68 -8.56
N THR A 121 6.71 -13.08 -7.44
CA THR A 121 7.14 -11.66 -7.32
C THR A 121 8.19 -11.25 -8.34
N ALA A 122 9.22 -12.08 -8.53
CA ALA A 122 10.31 -11.78 -9.45
C ALA A 122 9.86 -11.89 -10.92
N GLN A 123 8.92 -12.79 -11.22
CA GLN A 123 8.36 -12.98 -12.55
C GLN A 123 7.38 -11.84 -12.89
N SER A 124 6.54 -11.43 -11.92
CA SER A 124 5.52 -10.42 -12.11
C SER A 124 6.07 -8.99 -12.16
N GLY A 125 7.24 -8.74 -11.55
CA GLY A 125 7.83 -7.40 -11.49
C GLY A 125 7.24 -6.49 -10.39
N THR A 126 6.45 -7.04 -9.47
CA THR A 126 5.73 -6.28 -8.42
C THR A 126 6.49 -6.16 -7.10
N GLY A 127 7.76 -6.57 -7.05
CA GLY A 127 8.59 -6.57 -5.85
C GLY A 127 9.07 -5.19 -5.40
N ASP A 128 8.15 -4.28 -5.05
CA ASP A 128 8.51 -2.97 -4.49
C ASP A 128 9.35 -3.11 -3.22
N THR A 129 10.37 -2.27 -3.07
CA THR A 129 11.29 -2.26 -1.91
C THR A 129 11.17 -0.97 -1.09
N GLY A 130 10.10 -0.21 -1.31
CA GLY A 130 9.67 0.82 -0.38
C GLY A 130 9.16 0.19 0.92
N TRP A 131 9.10 0.99 1.97
CA TRP A 131 8.61 0.58 3.28
C TRP A 131 7.07 0.66 3.25
N THR A 132 6.43 -0.37 2.69
CA THR A 132 4.99 -0.41 2.43
C THR A 132 4.20 -0.48 3.72
N LEU A 133 3.11 0.29 3.82
CA LEU A 133 2.14 0.21 4.92
C LEU A 133 0.75 -0.22 4.45
N ALA A 134 0.37 0.08 3.21
CA ALA A 134 -0.92 -0.31 2.68
C ALA A 134 -0.83 -0.65 1.20
N VAL A 135 -1.63 -1.62 0.80
CA VAL A 135 -1.82 -2.04 -0.59
C VAL A 135 -3.32 -2.14 -0.89
N ALA A 136 -3.70 -1.92 -2.14
CA ALA A 136 -5.05 -2.14 -2.61
C ALA A 136 -5.00 -2.63 -4.05
N ALA A 137 -6.00 -3.42 -4.45
CA ALA A 137 -6.15 -3.88 -5.83
C ALA A 137 -7.50 -3.44 -6.40
N ALA A 138 -7.50 -3.04 -7.66
CA ALA A 138 -8.68 -2.63 -8.42
C ALA A 138 -8.32 -2.56 -9.91
N ASP A 139 -9.28 -2.79 -10.78
CA ASP A 139 -9.17 -2.54 -12.23
C ASP A 139 -9.39 -1.03 -12.46
N TYR A 140 -8.32 -0.23 -12.45
CA TYR A 140 -8.46 1.23 -12.43
C TYR A 140 -8.72 1.83 -13.83
N ASP A 141 -8.36 1.12 -14.89
CA ASP A 141 -8.54 1.57 -16.27
C ASP A 141 -9.65 0.81 -17.02
N SER A 142 -10.37 -0.07 -16.30
CA SER A 142 -11.53 -0.82 -16.81
C SER A 142 -11.18 -1.76 -17.96
N ASP A 143 -9.97 -2.31 -17.96
CA ASP A 143 -9.52 -3.28 -18.95
C ASP A 143 -9.89 -4.74 -18.62
N GLY A 144 -10.45 -4.95 -17.42
CA GLY A 144 -10.92 -6.23 -16.92
C GLY A 144 -9.86 -7.02 -16.15
N TYR A 145 -8.68 -6.45 -15.88
CA TYR A 145 -7.61 -7.05 -15.09
C TYR A 145 -7.30 -6.17 -13.88
N PRO A 146 -7.23 -6.74 -12.66
CA PRO A 146 -6.95 -5.93 -11.48
C PRO A 146 -5.49 -5.47 -11.44
N ASP A 147 -5.31 -4.18 -11.15
CA ASP A 147 -4.04 -3.51 -10.89
C ASP A 147 -3.75 -3.43 -9.39
N ILE A 148 -2.55 -2.95 -9.02
CA ILE A 148 -2.12 -2.87 -7.63
C ILE A 148 -1.60 -1.47 -7.28
N ALA A 149 -2.17 -0.83 -6.28
CA ALA A 149 -1.65 0.41 -5.69
C ALA A 149 -0.89 0.13 -4.39
N VAL A 150 0.24 0.83 -4.20
CA VAL A 150 1.12 0.68 -3.03
C VAL A 150 1.36 2.03 -2.36
N ALA A 151 1.05 2.11 -1.07
CA ALA A 151 1.38 3.24 -0.21
C ALA A 151 2.56 2.91 0.71
N ASN A 152 3.67 3.58 0.44
CA ASN A 152 4.91 3.48 1.22
C ASN A 152 5.02 4.61 2.25
N ASP A 153 5.32 4.29 3.51
CA ASP A 153 5.68 5.27 4.55
C ASP A 153 7.01 5.94 4.20
N PHE A 154 7.96 5.11 3.75
CA PHE A 154 9.22 5.54 3.20
C PHE A 154 9.42 4.96 1.81
N GLY A 155 9.67 5.81 0.83
CA GLY A 155 9.55 5.46 -0.57
C GLY A 155 8.45 6.26 -1.25
N ARG A 156 8.40 6.15 -2.57
CA ARG A 156 7.30 6.72 -3.34
C ARG A 156 6.12 5.76 -3.39
N LYS A 157 4.96 6.26 -3.77
CA LYS A 157 3.81 5.42 -4.12
C LYS A 157 4.03 4.84 -5.51
N ASN A 158 3.55 3.62 -5.69
CA ASN A 158 3.54 2.94 -6.98
C ASN A 158 2.11 2.55 -7.34
N LEU A 159 1.84 2.50 -8.63
CA LEU A 159 0.67 1.90 -9.23
C LEU A 159 1.21 0.90 -10.26
N TYR A 160 0.93 -0.38 -10.06
CA TYR A 160 1.35 -1.45 -10.96
C TYR A 160 0.17 -1.80 -11.86
N HIS A 161 0.31 -1.47 -13.13
CA HIS A 161 -0.65 -1.83 -14.16
C HIS A 161 -0.44 -3.28 -14.59
N ASN A 162 -1.51 -4.07 -14.67
CA ASN A 162 -1.44 -5.46 -15.09
C ASN A 162 -1.31 -5.56 -16.62
N ASP A 163 -0.24 -6.17 -17.12
CA ASP A 163 0.04 -6.26 -18.57
C ASP A 163 -0.66 -7.47 -19.24
N HIS A 164 -1.58 -8.14 -18.53
CA HIS A 164 -2.44 -9.26 -18.98
C HIS A 164 -1.69 -10.57 -19.30
N ASP A 165 -0.39 -10.60 -19.06
CA ASP A 165 0.48 -11.77 -19.28
C ASP A 165 1.11 -12.31 -17.99
N GLY A 166 0.58 -11.85 -16.85
CA GLY A 166 1.06 -12.14 -15.51
C GLY A 166 2.24 -11.27 -15.07
N THR A 167 2.60 -10.26 -15.87
CA THR A 167 3.55 -9.22 -15.48
C THR A 167 2.85 -7.89 -15.24
N PHE A 168 3.56 -6.98 -14.56
CA PHE A 168 3.06 -5.66 -14.24
C PHE A 168 4.07 -4.57 -14.60
N THR A 169 3.54 -3.45 -15.07
CA THR A 169 4.30 -2.23 -15.35
C THR A 169 4.04 -1.18 -14.28
N GLU A 170 5.09 -0.63 -13.69
CA GLU A 170 4.94 0.51 -12.77
C GLU A 170 4.54 1.79 -13.56
N ALA A 171 3.34 2.28 -13.27
CA ALA A 171 2.62 3.28 -14.06
C ALA A 171 2.32 4.59 -13.29
N ALA A 172 2.74 4.76 -12.03
CA ALA A 172 2.29 5.89 -11.22
C ALA A 172 2.58 7.27 -11.86
N LYS A 173 3.71 7.40 -12.55
CA LYS A 173 4.05 8.65 -13.26
C LYS A 173 3.15 8.87 -14.49
N GLN A 174 2.94 7.82 -15.27
CA GLN A 174 2.18 7.84 -16.52
C GLN A 174 0.70 8.07 -16.22
N ALA A 175 0.16 7.39 -15.22
CA ALA A 175 -1.20 7.53 -14.73
C ALA A 175 -1.42 8.83 -13.95
N GLY A 176 -0.37 9.59 -13.60
CA GLY A 176 -0.52 10.89 -12.91
C GLY A 176 -0.73 10.82 -11.39
N VAL A 177 -0.51 9.66 -10.78
CA VAL A 177 -0.64 9.41 -9.32
C VAL A 177 0.69 9.41 -8.55
N LEU A 178 1.80 9.74 -9.22
CA LEU A 178 3.13 9.76 -8.61
C LEU A 178 3.20 10.66 -7.37
N ASP A 179 3.56 10.05 -6.23
CA ASP A 179 3.58 10.68 -4.92
C ASP A 179 4.80 10.20 -4.09
N PHE A 180 5.44 11.10 -3.35
CA PHE A 180 6.64 10.91 -2.51
C PHE A 180 6.44 11.22 -1.02
N SER A 181 5.22 11.58 -0.59
CA SER A 181 4.93 11.80 0.84
C SER A 181 4.98 10.48 1.62
N GLY A 182 4.93 10.51 2.96
CA GLY A 182 4.84 9.25 3.74
C GLY A 182 3.42 8.70 3.71
N GLY A 183 3.19 7.66 2.92
CA GLY A 183 1.89 7.01 2.74
C GLY A 183 1.55 6.03 3.84
N MET A 184 0.29 6.01 4.24
CA MET A 184 -0.21 5.21 5.36
C MET A 184 -1.36 4.30 4.96
N GLY A 185 -2.16 4.71 3.98
CA GLY A 185 -3.32 3.99 3.50
C GLY A 185 -3.56 4.31 2.03
N VAL A 186 -4.21 3.38 1.34
CA VAL A 186 -4.62 3.52 -0.05
C VAL A 186 -5.97 2.84 -0.24
N SER A 187 -6.86 3.45 -1.01
CA SER A 187 -8.19 2.91 -1.30
C SER A 187 -8.65 3.38 -2.67
N PHE A 188 -9.36 2.51 -3.37
CA PHE A 188 -10.08 2.82 -4.60
C PHE A 188 -11.57 2.98 -4.33
N GLY A 189 -12.24 3.85 -5.07
CA GLY A 189 -13.68 4.02 -5.03
C GLY A 189 -14.15 5.04 -6.05
N ASP A 190 -15.32 4.81 -6.65
CA ASP A 190 -15.97 5.74 -7.57
C ASP A 190 -16.78 6.76 -6.76
N PHE A 191 -16.19 7.91 -6.43
CA PHE A 191 -16.83 8.86 -5.51
C PHE A 191 -17.80 9.82 -6.19
N ASP A 192 -17.74 9.93 -7.52
CA ASP A 192 -18.63 10.80 -8.30
C ASP A 192 -19.57 10.05 -9.26
N ASP A 193 -19.62 8.72 -9.16
CA ASP A 193 -20.54 7.82 -9.88
C ASP A 193 -20.35 7.93 -11.41
N ASP A 194 -19.09 8.08 -11.84
CA ASP A 194 -18.72 8.19 -13.24
C ASP A 194 -18.36 6.84 -13.90
N GLY A 195 -18.31 5.78 -13.10
CA GLY A 195 -17.97 4.42 -13.50
C GLY A 195 -16.46 4.12 -13.47
N SER A 196 -15.62 5.09 -13.14
CA SER A 196 -14.16 4.97 -13.06
C SER A 196 -13.72 5.03 -11.61
N LEU A 197 -12.87 4.10 -11.18
CA LEU A 197 -12.41 4.08 -9.79
C LEU A 197 -11.39 5.18 -9.53
N ASP A 198 -11.68 6.07 -8.59
CA ASP A 198 -10.76 7.08 -8.08
C ASP A 198 -9.80 6.49 -7.05
N LEU A 199 -8.69 7.18 -6.81
CA LEU A 199 -7.66 6.74 -5.87
C LEU A 199 -7.50 7.75 -4.73
N TYR A 200 -7.56 7.27 -3.49
CA TYR A 200 -7.28 8.09 -2.32
C TYR A 200 -6.12 7.51 -1.50
N THR A 201 -5.13 8.34 -1.21
CA THR A 201 -3.99 7.98 -0.35
C THR A 201 -3.96 8.84 0.91
N SER A 202 -3.95 8.21 2.07
CA SER A 202 -3.59 8.90 3.32
C SER A 202 -2.09 9.06 3.42
N ASN A 203 -1.69 10.25 3.85
CA ASN A 203 -0.30 10.63 3.98
C ASN A 203 -0.05 11.38 5.28
N ILE A 204 1.22 11.41 5.61
CA ILE A 204 1.81 12.23 6.64
C ILE A 204 1.90 13.69 6.18
N ASN A 205 1.12 14.58 6.79
CA ASN A 205 1.37 16.03 6.82
C ASN A 205 1.72 16.48 8.25
N SER A 206 2.98 16.81 8.51
CA SER A 206 3.36 17.45 9.77
C SER A 206 4.47 18.46 9.54
N ASN A 207 4.33 19.59 10.21
CA ASN A 207 5.36 20.61 10.39
C ASN A 207 6.40 20.25 11.48
N GLN A 208 6.35 19.04 12.07
CA GLN A 208 7.06 18.73 13.32
C GLN A 208 7.62 17.30 13.50
N ARG A 209 7.24 16.33 12.67
CA ARG A 209 7.63 14.92 12.84
C ARG A 209 9.16 14.76 12.64
N TRP A 210 10.09 14.76 13.60
CA TRP A 210 10.09 14.14 14.94
C TRP A 210 10.83 14.96 16.03
N PHE A 211 11.45 16.09 15.70
CA PHE A 211 11.95 17.12 16.64
C PHE A 211 12.17 18.43 15.85
N GLY A 212 11.09 19.10 15.42
CA GLY A 212 11.15 20.51 15.00
C GLY A 212 11.93 20.88 13.73
N GLU A 213 12.03 20.00 12.72
CA GLU A 213 12.60 20.38 11.41
C GLU A 213 11.76 19.87 10.23
N ASP A 214 11.53 20.73 9.23
CA ASP A 214 10.86 20.37 7.97
C ASP A 214 11.72 19.41 7.14
N MET A 215 11.14 18.30 6.66
CA MET A 215 11.78 17.38 5.72
C MET A 215 11.78 17.94 4.29
N THR A 216 12.37 19.13 4.11
CA THR A 216 12.62 19.66 2.76
C THR A 216 13.78 18.91 2.12
N VAL A 217 13.76 18.76 0.79
CA VAL A 217 14.90 18.24 0.02
C VAL A 217 16.19 18.98 0.39
N SER A 218 16.12 20.30 0.57
CA SER A 218 17.24 21.15 1.00
C SER A 218 17.76 20.80 2.41
N GLN A 219 16.88 20.48 3.37
CA GLN A 219 17.27 20.04 4.71
C GLN A 219 17.94 18.66 4.66
N TYR A 220 17.32 17.72 3.94
CA TYR A 220 17.87 16.38 3.78
C TYR A 220 19.24 16.43 3.08
N MET A 221 19.39 17.23 2.01
CA MET A 221 20.69 17.49 1.37
C MET A 221 21.71 18.10 2.35
N ARG A 222 21.32 19.08 3.19
CA ARG A 222 22.20 19.64 4.22
C ARG A 222 22.66 18.60 5.24
N ASN A 223 21.76 17.73 5.69
CA ASN A 223 22.08 16.65 6.64
C ASN A 223 22.96 15.58 5.99
N VAL A 224 22.65 15.20 4.76
CA VAL A 224 23.44 14.26 3.95
C VAL A 224 24.85 14.79 3.72
N MET A 225 25.01 16.06 3.34
CA MET A 225 26.34 16.70 3.17
C MET A 225 27.15 16.79 4.47
N ARG A 226 26.49 16.72 5.64
CA ARG A 226 27.13 16.64 6.96
C ARG A 226 27.46 15.21 7.39
N THR A 227 27.03 14.19 6.64
CA THR A 227 27.28 12.78 6.93
C THR A 227 28.10 12.13 5.81
N LYS A 228 28.51 10.87 6.02
CA LYS A 228 29.23 10.08 5.01
C LYS A 228 28.39 9.64 3.82
N TYR A 229 27.07 9.89 3.83
CA TYR A 229 26.12 9.34 2.85
C TYR A 229 25.95 10.20 1.59
N ALA A 230 26.55 11.40 1.55
CA ALA A 230 26.45 12.31 0.40
C ALA A 230 26.86 11.67 -0.91
N ILE A 231 27.97 10.94 -0.94
CA ILE A 231 28.45 10.30 -2.18
C ILE A 231 27.59 9.07 -2.53
N THR A 232 27.12 8.31 -1.53
CA THR A 232 26.35 7.08 -1.77
C THR A 232 24.94 7.38 -2.26
N ASP A 233 24.34 8.50 -1.86
CA ASP A 233 22.95 8.81 -2.17
C ASP A 233 22.81 9.59 -3.50
N LEU A 234 23.92 10.09 -4.09
CA LEU A 234 23.93 10.80 -5.37
C LEU A 234 23.27 10.02 -6.51
N GLY A 235 23.50 8.70 -6.55
CA GLY A 235 22.88 7.83 -7.55
C GLY A 235 21.36 7.80 -7.43
N GLU A 236 20.85 7.77 -6.20
CA GLU A 236 19.40 7.77 -5.95
C GLU A 236 18.78 9.12 -6.31
N TYR A 237 19.42 10.23 -5.95
CA TYR A 237 18.97 11.56 -6.39
C TYR A 237 18.91 11.70 -7.90
N TRP A 238 19.88 11.11 -8.62
CA TRP A 238 19.86 11.09 -10.07
C TRP A 238 18.66 10.31 -10.62
N LYS A 239 18.31 9.15 -10.03
CA LYS A 239 17.10 8.41 -10.40
C LYS A 239 15.83 9.24 -10.17
N VAL A 240 15.72 9.93 -9.03
CA VAL A 240 14.56 10.79 -8.75
C VAL A 240 14.50 11.96 -9.74
N TYR A 241 15.64 12.55 -10.10
CA TYR A 241 15.70 13.58 -11.14
C TYR A 241 15.27 13.05 -12.51
N GLN A 242 15.70 11.86 -12.90
CA GLN A 242 15.25 11.19 -14.14
C GLN A 242 13.74 10.93 -14.12
N LEU A 243 13.19 10.56 -12.95
CA LEU A 243 11.77 10.33 -12.78
C LEU A 243 10.97 11.64 -12.87
N LEU A 244 11.42 12.74 -12.27
CA LEU A 244 10.67 14.00 -12.17
C LEU A 244 10.94 15.02 -13.28
N GLY A 245 12.13 14.99 -13.89
CA GLY A 245 12.60 16.04 -14.79
C GLY A 245 12.52 17.43 -14.14
N ALA A 246 11.90 18.39 -14.82
CA ALA A 246 11.74 19.75 -14.32
C ALA A 246 10.96 19.85 -13.00
N ARG A 247 10.07 18.88 -12.71
CA ARG A 247 9.30 18.83 -11.46
C ARG A 247 10.14 18.49 -10.23
N TRP A 248 11.43 18.17 -10.41
CA TRP A 248 12.38 18.00 -9.30
C TRP A 248 12.37 19.17 -8.31
N MET A 249 12.20 20.40 -8.81
CA MET A 249 12.13 21.61 -7.97
C MET A 249 10.89 21.65 -7.06
N GLU A 250 9.86 20.87 -7.36
CA GLU A 250 8.62 20.78 -6.60
C GLU A 250 8.63 19.62 -5.59
N LEU A 251 9.66 18.76 -5.59
CA LEU A 251 9.70 17.55 -4.77
C LEU A 251 9.46 17.83 -3.28
N GLY A 252 10.05 18.91 -2.73
CA GLY A 252 9.81 19.30 -1.33
C GLY A 252 8.34 19.63 -1.05
N LYS A 253 7.63 20.22 -2.01
CA LYS A 253 6.18 20.48 -1.90
C LYS A 253 5.39 19.17 -1.98
N MET A 254 5.75 18.28 -2.90
CA MET A 254 5.08 16.97 -3.04
C MET A 254 5.19 16.15 -1.75
N ILE A 255 6.35 16.17 -1.08
CA ILE A 255 6.54 15.46 0.19
C ILE A 255 5.61 16.01 1.30
N GLY A 256 5.37 17.32 1.33
CA GLY A 256 4.64 18.00 2.42
C GLY A 256 3.14 18.24 2.20
N GLU A 257 2.57 17.84 1.07
CA GLU A 257 1.17 18.18 0.69
C GLU A 257 0.08 17.38 1.43
N GLY A 258 0.44 16.34 2.20
CA GLY A 258 -0.53 15.51 2.92
C GLY A 258 -1.31 14.57 2.02
N ASN A 259 -2.55 14.24 2.43
CA ASN A 259 -3.38 13.26 1.72
C ASN A 259 -3.65 13.70 0.27
N ARG A 260 -3.91 12.73 -0.59
CA ARG A 260 -4.21 13.00 -2.01
C ARG A 260 -5.40 12.20 -2.47
N LEU A 261 -6.40 12.92 -2.97
CA LEU A 261 -7.47 12.40 -3.81
C LEU A 261 -7.12 12.62 -5.27
N PHE A 262 -7.15 11.53 -6.02
CA PHE A 262 -6.89 11.48 -7.45
C PHE A 262 -8.18 11.07 -8.14
N HIS A 263 -8.74 11.99 -8.92
CA HIS A 263 -9.90 11.73 -9.76
C HIS A 263 -9.47 11.02 -11.03
N ASN A 264 -10.06 9.88 -11.33
CA ASN A 264 -9.83 9.13 -12.56
C ASN A 264 -10.47 9.88 -13.73
N ASN A 265 -9.79 10.00 -14.87
CA ASN A 265 -10.32 10.73 -16.02
C ASN A 265 -11.09 9.81 -16.99
N GLY A 266 -11.20 8.52 -16.70
CA GLY A 266 -11.83 7.51 -17.56
C GLY A 266 -10.97 7.08 -18.76
N ASP A 267 -9.69 7.44 -18.77
CA ASP A 267 -8.73 7.14 -19.84
C ASP A 267 -7.43 6.47 -19.33
N GLY A 268 -7.48 5.90 -18.12
CA GLY A 268 -6.32 5.31 -17.43
C GLY A 268 -5.39 6.36 -16.82
N THR A 269 -5.78 7.64 -16.80
CA THR A 269 -5.03 8.70 -16.13
C THR A 269 -5.84 9.36 -15.02
N PHE A 270 -5.13 9.97 -14.09
CA PHE A 270 -5.71 10.66 -12.95
C PHE A 270 -5.29 12.13 -12.89
N ARG A 271 -6.16 12.94 -12.28
CA ARG A 271 -5.86 14.31 -11.87
C ARG A 271 -6.00 14.46 -10.36
N GLN A 272 -5.03 15.08 -9.70
CA GLN A 272 -5.13 15.35 -8.27
C GLN A 272 -6.17 16.45 -7.98
N LEU A 273 -7.12 16.19 -7.08
CA LEU A 273 -8.10 17.16 -6.60
C LEU A 273 -7.55 18.00 -5.44
N LYS A 274 -6.72 18.99 -5.75
CA LYS A 274 -6.02 19.81 -4.73
C LYS A 274 -6.95 20.68 -3.87
N ASP A 275 -8.08 21.10 -4.43
CA ASP A 275 -9.05 21.99 -3.77
C ASP A 275 -10.24 21.23 -3.16
N SER A 276 -10.16 19.89 -3.07
CA SER A 276 -11.21 19.04 -2.47
C SER A 276 -11.29 19.11 -0.94
N HIS A 277 -10.35 19.81 -0.29
CA HIS A 277 -10.17 19.83 1.17
C HIS A 277 -9.83 18.47 1.83
N THR A 278 -9.70 17.40 1.05
CA THR A 278 -9.33 16.05 1.53
C THR A 278 -7.85 15.95 1.96
N ASN A 279 -7.01 16.90 1.53
CA ASN A 279 -5.58 16.92 1.85
C ASN A 279 -5.26 17.24 3.33
N ARG A 280 -6.22 17.74 4.12
CA ARG A 280 -6.01 18.31 5.47
C ARG A 280 -6.16 17.32 6.63
N ALA A 281 -5.56 16.16 6.52
CA ALA A 281 -5.63 15.14 7.55
C ALA A 281 -4.20 14.83 8.04
N GLY A 282 -3.73 15.65 8.99
CA GLY A 282 -2.33 15.77 9.41
C GLY A 282 -1.59 14.42 9.56
N TRP A 283 -2.02 13.57 10.49
CA TRP A 283 -1.49 12.21 10.64
C TRP A 283 -2.55 11.19 10.30
N SER A 284 -2.85 11.03 9.01
CA SER A 284 -3.78 9.98 8.59
C SER A 284 -3.12 8.61 8.63
N TRP A 285 -3.79 7.60 9.19
CA TRP A 285 -3.32 6.22 9.30
C TRP A 285 -4.01 5.26 8.34
N SER A 286 -5.24 5.57 7.93
CA SER A 286 -6.04 4.70 7.08
C SER A 286 -7.10 5.52 6.36
N VAL A 287 -7.52 5.04 5.20
CA VAL A 287 -8.56 5.64 4.37
C VAL A 287 -9.49 4.56 3.84
N ALA A 288 -10.74 4.92 3.63
CA ALA A 288 -11.72 4.07 2.98
C ALA A 288 -12.76 4.94 2.27
N PHE A 289 -13.23 4.45 1.12
CA PHE A 289 -14.50 4.84 0.54
C PHE A 289 -15.61 3.95 1.08
N PHE A 290 -16.75 4.54 1.43
CA PHE A 290 -17.91 3.81 1.95
C PHE A 290 -19.16 4.68 1.87
N ASP A 291 -20.33 4.08 1.69
CA ASP A 291 -21.61 4.80 1.71
C ASP A 291 -22.08 4.95 3.16
N TYR A 292 -21.88 6.12 3.77
CA TYR A 292 -22.17 6.33 5.20
C TYR A 292 -23.68 6.46 5.48
N ASP A 293 -24.42 7.11 4.59
CA ASP A 293 -25.84 7.42 4.79
C ASP A 293 -26.80 6.58 3.95
N ASN A 294 -26.28 5.61 3.20
CA ASN A 294 -27.00 4.71 2.30
C ASN A 294 -27.68 5.45 1.13
N ASP A 295 -27.07 6.52 0.63
CA ASP A 295 -27.56 7.30 -0.51
C ASP A 295 -26.97 6.87 -1.87
N THR A 296 -26.19 5.78 -1.86
CA THR A 296 -25.43 5.19 -2.98
C THR A 296 -24.25 6.01 -3.46
N LYS A 297 -23.90 7.12 -2.81
CA LYS A 297 -22.68 7.87 -3.09
C LYS A 297 -21.63 7.54 -2.05
N LEU A 298 -20.39 7.40 -2.51
CA LEU A 298 -19.29 7.08 -1.60
C LEU A 298 -18.83 8.33 -0.85
N ASP A 299 -18.76 8.19 0.47
CA ASP A 299 -18.06 9.10 1.36
C ASP A 299 -16.61 8.69 1.56
N ILE A 300 -15.78 9.65 1.95
CA ILE A 300 -14.38 9.44 2.26
C ILE A 300 -14.17 9.48 3.77
N TYR A 301 -13.64 8.40 4.33
CA TYR A 301 -13.11 8.36 5.70
C TYR A 301 -11.59 8.42 5.69
N ALA A 302 -11.02 9.23 6.59
CA ALA A 302 -9.58 9.24 6.87
C ALA A 302 -9.35 9.25 8.39
N ALA A 303 -8.87 8.13 8.93
CA ALA A 303 -8.55 8.00 10.34
C ALA A 303 -7.28 8.80 10.67
N ASN A 304 -7.35 9.76 11.60
CA ASN A 304 -6.19 10.55 12.02
C ASN A 304 -5.70 10.16 13.42
N GLY A 305 -4.39 10.11 13.61
CA GLY A 305 -3.75 9.76 14.88
C GLY A 305 -3.20 10.94 15.68
N TRP A 306 -3.59 12.18 15.37
CA TRP A 306 -3.14 13.36 16.12
C TRP A 306 -4.23 14.42 16.25
N ILE A 307 -4.50 14.87 17.48
CA ILE A 307 -5.41 15.97 17.80
C ILE A 307 -4.65 17.29 17.62
N SER A 308 -5.10 18.15 16.72
CA SER A 308 -4.47 19.45 16.43
C SER A 308 -5.09 20.63 17.20
N ASN A 309 -6.01 20.39 18.15
CA ASN A 309 -6.66 21.48 18.89
C ASN A 309 -5.87 21.93 20.14
N ALA A 310 -6.13 23.15 20.60
CA ALA A 310 -5.61 23.63 21.87
C ALA A 310 -6.16 22.76 23.04
N PRO A 311 -5.39 22.50 24.11
CA PRO A 311 -5.74 21.57 25.19
C PRO A 311 -7.07 21.86 25.93
N ASN A 312 -7.70 22.99 25.65
CA ASN A 312 -8.80 23.59 26.38
C ASN A 312 -10.02 23.92 25.51
N THR A 313 -10.05 23.39 24.29
CA THR A 313 -11.24 23.44 23.42
C THR A 313 -11.54 22.03 22.93
N ASP A 314 -12.33 21.30 23.73
CA ASP A 314 -13.03 20.10 23.27
C ASP A 314 -14.30 20.48 22.48
N LEU A 315 -14.71 19.56 21.62
CA LEU A 315 -15.73 19.61 20.55
C LEU A 315 -17.01 20.42 20.84
#